data_AF-A0A521SA34-F1
#
_entry.id   AF-A0A521SA34-F1
#
_cell.length_a   1.000
_cell.length_b   1.000
_cell.length_c   1.000
_cell.angle_alpha   90.00
_cell.angle_beta   90.00
_cell.angle_gamma   90.00
#
_symmetry.space_group_name_H-M   'P 1'
#
loop_
_entity.id
_entity.type
_entity.pdbx_description
1 polymer ?
#
loop_
_entity_poly.entity_id
_entity_poly.type
_entity_poly.pdbx_seq_one_letter_code
_entity_poly.pdbx_strand_id
1 'polypeptide(L)'
;MKILVIEDKEIHQNSARETLQGHDVTIVGSYDEAVKAIREPYPSKPLEFDAVLTDMNLPMSKETLTPDVFKADEQVPYGLVLALMAAHRGAKFVAMVTDTNHHKGAMSAALDCLGPSYYTDEYSEGMIKRFEINGCKAVFVHAPFLTDSYPDSGCPCEDGLCSICRGTLMSYGKPCRCTEDDQNQAGKCYSCHGTLKYTREVKERKDWGKVLSYLKG
;
A
#
# COMPACT_ATOMS: atom_id res chain seq x y z
N MET A 1 15.14 9.00 -3.86
CA MET A 1 14.69 9.17 -5.26
C MET A 1 13.32 9.82 -5.24
N LYS A 2 12.92 10.43 -6.36
CA LYS A 2 11.56 10.99 -6.49
C LYS A 2 10.61 9.91 -7.00
N ILE A 3 9.56 9.62 -6.23
CA ILE A 3 8.62 8.54 -6.50
C ILE A 3 7.21 9.12 -6.59
N LEU A 4 6.50 8.76 -7.65
CA LEU A 4 5.06 8.96 -7.75
C LEU A 4 4.35 7.64 -7.43
N VAL A 5 3.50 7.65 -6.40
CA VAL A 5 2.60 6.54 -6.08
C VAL A 5 1.18 6.93 -6.49
N ILE A 6 0.50 6.06 -7.24
CA ILE A 6 -0.86 6.28 -7.72
C ILE A 6 -1.74 5.20 -7.10
N GLU A 7 -2.54 5.58 -6.10
CA GLU A 7 -3.27 4.63 -5.24
C GLU A 7 -4.48 5.32 -4.61
N ASP A 8 -5.68 4.80 -4.82
CA ASP A 8 -6.92 5.43 -4.37
C ASP A 8 -7.25 5.12 -2.90
N LYS A 9 -6.84 3.96 -2.37
CA LYS A 9 -7.20 3.54 -1.02
C LYS A 9 -6.23 4.07 0.02
N GLU A 10 -6.76 4.79 1.01
CA GLU A 10 -5.99 5.39 2.11
C GLU A 10 -5.09 4.39 2.83
N ILE A 11 -5.57 3.16 3.07
CA ILE A 11 -4.78 2.11 3.73
C ILE A 11 -3.49 1.78 2.97
N HIS A 12 -3.55 1.75 1.63
CA HIS A 12 -2.40 1.49 0.78
C HIS A 12 -1.51 2.73 0.61
N GLN A 13 -2.11 3.93 0.58
CA GLN A 13 -1.33 5.19 0.61
C GLN A 13 -0.51 5.30 1.90
N ASN A 14 -1.10 4.95 3.05
CA ASN A 14 -0.41 4.96 4.34
C ASN A 14 0.76 3.96 4.34
N SER A 15 0.56 2.75 3.80
CA SER A 15 1.66 1.80 3.63
C SER A 15 2.74 2.28 2.65
N ALA A 16 2.40 3.06 1.62
CA ALA A 16 3.39 3.66 0.73
C ALA A 16 4.25 4.69 1.48
N ARG A 17 3.64 5.56 2.30
CA ARG A 17 4.37 6.53 3.14
C ARG A 17 5.31 5.83 4.13
N GLU A 18 4.91 4.69 4.68
CA GLU A 18 5.70 3.90 5.62
C GLU A 18 6.85 3.14 4.94
N THR A 19 6.53 2.37 3.90
CA THR A 19 7.50 1.44 3.28
C THR A 19 8.48 2.13 2.32
N LEU A 20 8.18 3.36 1.89
CA LEU A 20 9.05 4.18 1.03
C LEU A 20 9.77 5.30 1.80
N GLN A 21 9.85 5.20 3.13
CA GLN A 21 10.61 6.16 3.95
C GLN A 21 12.06 6.31 3.44
N GLY A 22 12.56 7.55 3.47
CA GLY A 22 13.87 7.91 2.91
C GLY A 22 13.84 8.19 1.39
N HIS A 23 12.66 8.21 0.77
CA HIS A 23 12.45 8.73 -0.57
C HIS A 23 11.58 9.99 -0.56
N ASP A 24 11.64 10.75 -1.65
CA ASP A 24 10.76 11.90 -1.90
C ASP A 24 9.51 11.36 -2.61
N VAL A 25 8.43 11.18 -1.84
CA VAL A 25 7.22 10.46 -2.29
C VAL A 25 6.08 11.44 -2.49
N THR A 26 5.57 11.48 -3.73
CA THR A 26 4.30 12.12 -4.08
C THR A 26 3.24 11.03 -4.24
N ILE A 27 2.08 11.21 -3.61
CA ILE A 27 0.96 10.27 -3.71
C ILE A 27 -0.23 11.00 -4.33
N VAL A 28 -0.86 10.38 -5.32
CA VAL A 28 -2.12 10.84 -5.93
C VAL A 28 -3.16 9.72 -5.89
N GLY A 29 -4.43 10.08 -5.79
CA GLY A 29 -5.51 9.14 -5.49
C GLY A 29 -6.40 8.79 -6.68
N SER A 30 -6.16 9.39 -7.85
CA SER A 30 -7.04 9.24 -9.01
C SER A 30 -6.28 9.17 -10.33
N TYR A 31 -6.95 8.63 -11.35
CA TYR A 31 -6.44 8.65 -12.72
C TYR A 31 -6.14 10.06 -13.23
N ASP A 32 -7.04 11.01 -12.96
CA ASP A 32 -6.95 12.38 -13.48
C ASP A 32 -5.72 13.12 -12.86
N GLU A 33 -5.52 12.98 -11.55
CA GLU A 33 -4.33 13.50 -10.87
C GLU A 33 -3.04 12.84 -11.36
N ALA A 34 -3.06 11.52 -11.61
CA ALA A 34 -1.92 10.78 -12.14
C ALA A 34 -1.54 11.24 -13.55
N VAL A 35 -2.52 11.42 -14.44
CA VAL A 35 -2.29 11.97 -15.79
C VAL A 35 -1.65 13.34 -15.70
N LYS A 36 -2.15 14.21 -14.81
CA LYS A 36 -1.57 15.54 -14.61
C LYS A 36 -0.11 15.46 -14.14
N ALA A 37 0.17 14.63 -13.14
CA ALA A 37 1.51 14.45 -12.58
C ALA A 37 2.52 13.86 -13.59
N ILE A 38 2.08 12.97 -14.49
CA ILE A 38 2.94 12.35 -15.50
C ILE A 38 3.12 13.25 -16.73
N ARG A 39 2.06 13.95 -17.12
CA ARG A 39 2.03 14.77 -18.34
C ARG A 39 2.66 16.13 -18.12
N GLU A 40 2.31 16.89 -17.08
CA GLU A 40 2.75 18.28 -16.98
C GLU A 40 4.21 18.42 -16.50
N PRO A 41 5.02 19.36 -17.04
CA PRO A 41 4.74 20.27 -18.16
C PRO A 41 5.22 19.68 -19.50
N TYR A 42 4.37 18.89 -20.17
CA TYR A 42 4.55 18.45 -21.55
C TYR A 42 4.45 19.63 -22.53
N PRO A 43 5.20 19.67 -23.65
CA PRO A 43 6.21 18.69 -24.10
C PRO A 43 7.66 19.04 -23.68
N SER A 44 7.88 20.10 -22.92
CA SER A 44 9.22 20.72 -22.81
C SER A 44 10.11 20.17 -21.68
N LYS A 45 9.58 19.37 -20.75
CA LYS A 45 10.38 18.75 -19.67
C LYS A 45 10.23 17.23 -19.59
N PRO A 46 11.33 16.51 -19.30
CA PRO A 46 11.28 15.11 -18.87
C PRO A 46 10.40 14.93 -17.63
N LEU A 47 9.96 13.70 -17.38
CA LEU A 47 9.29 13.35 -16.13
C LEU A 47 10.18 13.68 -14.92
N GLU A 48 9.60 14.24 -13.88
CA GLU A 48 10.32 14.59 -12.64
C GLU A 48 10.65 13.37 -11.77
N PHE A 49 9.84 12.31 -11.88
CA PHE A 49 9.93 11.12 -11.04
C PHE A 49 10.90 10.09 -11.61
N ASP A 50 11.76 9.55 -10.73
CA ASP A 50 12.63 8.42 -11.05
C ASP A 50 11.82 7.12 -11.16
N ALA A 51 10.80 6.97 -10.30
CA ALA A 51 9.95 5.80 -10.24
C ALA A 51 8.46 6.17 -10.21
N VAL A 52 7.63 5.40 -10.91
CA VAL A 52 6.17 5.49 -10.84
C VAL A 52 5.59 4.12 -10.43
N LEU A 53 4.91 4.07 -9.29
CA LEU A 53 4.29 2.87 -8.75
C LEU A 53 2.78 3.08 -8.73
N THR A 54 2.03 2.34 -9.54
CA THR A 54 0.59 2.54 -9.68
C THR A 54 -0.17 1.30 -9.25
N ASP A 55 -1.30 1.49 -8.58
CA ASP A 55 -2.31 0.45 -8.54
C ASP A 55 -2.83 0.18 -9.94
N MET A 56 -3.21 -1.07 -10.20
CA MET A 56 -3.83 -1.48 -11.45
C MET A 56 -5.20 -0.83 -11.62
N ASN A 57 -6.03 -0.89 -10.58
CA ASN A 57 -7.42 -0.48 -10.61
C ASN A 57 -7.60 0.87 -9.91
N LEU A 58 -8.17 1.83 -10.61
CA LEU A 58 -8.51 3.13 -10.03
C LEU A 58 -9.98 3.44 -10.30
N PRO A 59 -10.61 4.32 -9.50
CA PRO A 59 -11.94 4.81 -9.78
C PRO A 59 -12.04 5.38 -11.20
N MET A 60 -13.15 5.09 -11.87
CA MET A 60 -13.43 5.62 -13.20
C MET A 60 -13.26 7.15 -13.27
N SER A 61 -12.58 7.65 -14.31
CA SER A 61 -12.35 9.08 -14.51
C SER A 61 -13.66 9.82 -14.72
N LYS A 62 -13.81 10.96 -14.04
CA LYS A 62 -14.96 11.87 -14.22
C LYS A 62 -14.77 12.85 -15.37
N GLU A 63 -13.53 13.06 -15.81
CA GLU A 63 -13.19 14.09 -16.79
C GLU A 63 -13.14 13.57 -18.23
N THR A 64 -12.88 12.27 -18.39
CA THR A 64 -12.57 11.69 -19.73
C THR A 64 -13.81 11.14 -20.44
N LEU A 65 -14.85 10.76 -19.70
CA LEU A 65 -16.01 10.03 -20.22
C LEU A 65 -17.27 10.91 -20.31
N THR A 66 -18.17 10.56 -21.23
CA THR A 66 -19.50 11.16 -21.26
C THR A 66 -20.31 10.69 -20.04
N PRO A 67 -21.28 11.50 -19.56
CA PRO A 67 -22.11 11.13 -18.40
C PRO A 67 -22.81 9.77 -18.52
N ASP A 68 -23.15 9.33 -19.74
CA ASP A 68 -23.88 8.08 -19.98
C ASP A 68 -23.02 6.81 -19.81
N VAL A 69 -21.70 6.94 -19.82
CA VAL A 69 -20.75 5.82 -19.66
C VAL A 69 -20.17 5.80 -18.25
N PHE A 70 -20.13 6.95 -17.58
CA PHE A 70 -19.53 7.10 -16.26
C PHE A 70 -20.29 6.28 -15.20
N LYS A 71 -19.56 5.45 -14.46
CA LYS A 71 -20.04 4.73 -13.28
C LYS A 71 -19.14 5.04 -12.09
N ALA A 72 -19.70 5.69 -11.08
CA ALA A 72 -18.93 6.25 -9.96
C ALA A 72 -18.24 5.20 -9.08
N ASP A 73 -18.78 3.99 -9.03
CA ASP A 73 -18.31 2.86 -8.25
C ASP A 73 -17.46 1.87 -9.06
N GLU A 74 -17.33 2.09 -10.37
CA GLU A 74 -16.57 1.21 -11.25
C GLU A 74 -15.06 1.46 -11.12
N GLN A 75 -14.34 0.35 -10.95
CA GLN A 75 -12.89 0.30 -10.90
C GLN A 75 -12.37 -0.11 -12.28
N VAL A 76 -11.47 0.69 -12.84
CA VAL A 76 -10.94 0.52 -14.19
C VAL A 76 -9.44 0.25 -14.11
N PRO A 77 -8.87 -0.68 -14.92
CA PRO A 77 -7.46 -1.04 -14.87
C PRO A 77 -6.53 0.04 -15.49
N TYR A 78 -6.69 1.30 -15.08
CA TYR A 78 -5.96 2.45 -15.60
C TYR A 78 -4.46 2.38 -15.32
N GLY A 79 -4.03 1.65 -14.29
CA GLY A 79 -2.62 1.49 -13.95
C GLY A 79 -1.77 1.01 -15.11
N LEU A 80 -2.33 0.21 -16.02
CA LEU A 80 -1.61 -0.27 -17.20
C LEU A 80 -1.21 0.89 -18.12
N VAL A 81 -2.17 1.78 -18.43
CA VAL A 81 -1.91 2.92 -19.31
C VAL A 81 -1.01 3.94 -18.63
N LEU A 82 -1.20 4.19 -17.33
CA LEU A 82 -0.36 5.10 -16.54
C LEU A 82 1.10 4.62 -16.48
N ALA A 83 1.32 3.31 -16.32
CA ALA A 83 2.64 2.69 -16.36
C ALA A 83 3.34 2.91 -17.71
N LEU A 84 2.63 2.66 -18.83
CA LEU A 84 3.15 2.90 -20.18
C LEU A 84 3.44 4.38 -20.43
N MET A 85 2.58 5.28 -19.96
CA MET A 85 2.78 6.73 -20.05
C MET A 85 4.03 7.17 -19.28
N ALA A 86 4.22 6.69 -18.04
CA ALA A 86 5.40 7.01 -17.23
C ALA A 86 6.70 6.54 -17.90
N ALA A 87 6.71 5.30 -18.42
CA ALA A 87 7.85 4.76 -19.16
C ALA A 87 8.16 5.58 -20.42
N HIS A 88 7.14 5.94 -21.21
CA HIS A 88 7.30 6.81 -22.37
C HIS A 88 7.82 8.21 -22.02
N ARG A 89 7.49 8.72 -20.83
CA ARG A 89 7.96 10.02 -20.32
C ARG A 89 9.36 9.96 -19.69
N GLY A 90 9.99 8.79 -19.68
CA GLY A 90 11.37 8.60 -19.24
C GLY A 90 11.55 8.22 -17.77
N ALA A 91 10.51 7.68 -17.11
CA ALA A 91 10.70 7.05 -15.79
C ALA A 91 11.80 5.98 -15.86
N LYS A 92 12.63 5.86 -14.83
CA LYS A 92 13.66 4.82 -14.76
C LYS A 92 13.07 3.48 -14.33
N PHE A 93 12.07 3.55 -13.44
CA PHE A 93 11.38 2.39 -12.89
C PHE A 93 9.86 2.57 -12.93
N VAL A 94 9.14 1.52 -13.30
CA VAL A 94 7.67 1.52 -13.28
C VAL A 94 7.16 0.20 -12.69
N ALA A 95 6.23 0.28 -11.75
CA ALA A 95 5.46 -0.88 -11.32
C ALA A 95 3.96 -0.64 -11.51
N MET A 96 3.26 -1.66 -12.01
CA MET A 96 1.82 -1.77 -11.83
C MET A 96 1.57 -2.91 -10.84
N VAL A 97 0.85 -2.60 -9.76
CA VAL A 97 0.62 -3.51 -8.64
C VAL A 97 -0.87 -3.75 -8.51
N THR A 98 -1.30 -4.97 -8.17
CA THR A 98 -2.72 -5.23 -7.88
C THR A 98 -2.92 -6.00 -6.59
N ASP A 99 -3.85 -5.58 -5.75
CA ASP A 99 -4.35 -6.36 -4.61
C ASP A 99 -5.42 -7.40 -5.02
N THR A 100 -5.80 -7.42 -6.30
CA THR A 100 -6.78 -8.37 -6.82
C THR A 100 -6.13 -9.74 -7.00
N ASN A 101 -6.84 -10.78 -6.56
CA ASN A 101 -6.43 -12.17 -6.81
C ASN A 101 -6.74 -12.54 -8.27
N HIS A 102 -5.88 -13.34 -8.92
CA HIS A 102 -6.08 -13.73 -10.32
C HIS A 102 -7.41 -14.46 -10.56
N HIS A 103 -7.96 -15.18 -9.57
CA HIS A 103 -9.29 -15.80 -9.68
C HIS A 103 -10.45 -14.81 -9.57
N LYS A 104 -10.18 -13.53 -9.26
CA LYS A 104 -11.18 -12.50 -8.98
C LYS A 104 -11.22 -11.37 -10.00
N GLY A 105 -10.32 -11.33 -10.98
CA GLY A 105 -10.32 -10.28 -12.00
C GLY A 105 -9.67 -10.70 -13.30
N ALA A 106 -10.32 -10.39 -14.43
CA ALA A 106 -9.84 -10.77 -15.77
C ALA A 106 -8.47 -10.16 -16.08
N MET A 107 -8.26 -8.88 -15.77
CA MET A 107 -6.96 -8.23 -15.96
C MET A 107 -5.88 -8.80 -15.03
N SER A 108 -6.27 -9.13 -13.79
CA SER A 108 -5.39 -9.77 -12.81
C SER A 108 -4.92 -11.15 -13.30
N ALA A 109 -5.83 -12.00 -13.80
CA ALA A 109 -5.49 -13.27 -14.44
C ALA A 109 -4.60 -13.12 -15.68
N ALA A 110 -4.81 -12.06 -16.46
CA ALA A 110 -4.00 -11.80 -17.65
C ALA A 110 -2.52 -11.49 -17.32
N LEU A 111 -2.20 -11.08 -16.09
CA LEU A 111 -0.81 -10.87 -15.67
C LEU A 111 0.00 -12.17 -15.68
N ASP A 112 -0.63 -13.33 -15.47
CA ASP A 112 0.05 -14.63 -15.46
C ASP A 112 0.64 -14.98 -16.84
N CYS A 113 0.13 -14.37 -17.92
CA CYS A 113 0.71 -14.50 -19.26
C CYS A 113 2.09 -13.84 -19.37
N LEU A 114 2.44 -12.91 -18.48
CA LEU A 114 3.76 -12.28 -18.43
C LEU A 114 4.78 -13.13 -17.67
N GLY A 115 4.32 -14.06 -16.84
CA GLY A 115 5.13 -14.94 -16.00
C GLY A 115 4.63 -14.96 -14.56
N PRO A 116 5.37 -15.60 -13.64
CA PRO A 116 5.06 -15.57 -12.22
C PRO A 116 4.96 -14.13 -11.72
N SER A 117 3.84 -13.81 -11.09
CA SER A 117 3.39 -12.45 -10.78
C SER A 117 3.20 -12.24 -9.27
N TYR A 118 3.45 -13.27 -8.46
CA TYR A 118 3.22 -13.31 -7.02
C TYR A 118 4.51 -13.33 -6.20
N TYR A 119 4.46 -12.70 -5.02
CA TYR A 119 5.50 -12.72 -3.98
C TYR A 119 5.20 -13.79 -2.90
N THR A 120 4.97 -15.04 -3.33
CA THR A 120 4.44 -16.09 -2.43
C THR A 120 5.49 -16.79 -1.57
N ASP A 121 6.74 -16.86 -2.03
CA ASP A 121 7.89 -17.47 -1.34
C ASP A 121 9.21 -17.04 -2.02
N GLU A 122 10.36 -17.29 -1.38
CA GLU A 122 11.68 -16.95 -1.93
C GLU A 122 11.91 -17.54 -3.34
N TYR A 123 11.26 -18.66 -3.64
CA TYR A 123 11.36 -19.34 -4.92
C TYR A 123 10.62 -18.59 -6.04
N SER A 124 9.40 -18.12 -5.77
CA SER A 124 8.58 -17.34 -6.70
C SER A 124 9.07 -15.90 -6.86
N GLU A 125 9.65 -15.30 -5.83
CA GLU A 125 10.28 -13.98 -5.92
C GLU A 125 11.43 -13.95 -6.95
N GLY A 126 12.23 -15.01 -7.01
CA GLY A 126 13.28 -15.18 -8.02
C GLY A 126 12.74 -15.35 -9.45
N MET A 127 11.44 -15.61 -9.62
CA MET A 127 10.81 -15.86 -10.91
C MET A 127 9.98 -14.70 -11.45
N ILE A 128 9.72 -13.66 -10.64
CA ILE A 128 9.03 -12.47 -11.11
C ILE A 128 9.82 -11.88 -12.29
N LYS A 129 9.15 -11.67 -13.42
CA LYS A 129 9.84 -11.17 -14.61
C LYS A 129 9.87 -9.66 -14.62
N ARG A 130 11.08 -9.12 -14.55
CA ARG A 130 11.37 -7.73 -14.93
C ARG A 130 11.56 -7.67 -16.43
N PHE A 131 11.05 -6.61 -17.04
CA PHE A 131 11.19 -6.35 -18.46
C PHE A 131 11.43 -4.87 -18.70
N GLU A 132 11.70 -4.50 -19.94
CA GLU A 132 11.98 -3.12 -20.31
C GLU A 132 10.90 -2.55 -21.22
N ILE A 133 10.49 -1.31 -20.95
CA ILE A 133 9.58 -0.52 -21.79
C ILE A 133 10.28 0.82 -22.07
N ASN A 134 10.69 1.08 -23.31
CA ASN A 134 11.40 2.31 -23.66
C ASN A 134 12.65 2.59 -22.78
N GLY A 135 13.38 1.54 -22.38
CA GLY A 135 14.53 1.64 -21.47
C GLY A 135 14.19 1.82 -19.99
N CYS A 136 12.91 1.89 -19.63
CA CYS A 136 12.42 1.84 -18.26
C CYS A 136 12.37 0.39 -17.77
N LYS A 137 12.89 0.12 -16.57
CA LYS A 137 12.69 -1.18 -15.90
C LYS A 137 11.27 -1.27 -15.37
N ALA A 138 10.53 -2.27 -15.82
CA ALA A 138 9.12 -2.45 -15.53
C ALA A 138 8.83 -3.80 -14.86
N VAL A 139 7.82 -3.81 -13.99
CA VAL A 139 7.25 -5.02 -13.40
C VAL A 139 5.74 -4.87 -13.24
N PHE A 140 4.95 -5.87 -13.63
CA PHE A 140 3.50 -5.92 -13.42
C PHE A 140 3.17 -7.14 -12.57
N VAL A 141 2.63 -6.93 -11.37
CA VAL A 141 2.61 -7.95 -10.29
C VAL A 141 1.39 -7.84 -9.39
N HIS A 142 1.10 -8.92 -8.67
CA HIS A 142 0.26 -8.88 -7.49
C HIS A 142 1.00 -8.24 -6.33
N ALA A 143 0.28 -7.55 -5.45
CA ALA A 143 0.85 -6.87 -4.32
C ALA A 143 1.53 -7.87 -3.36
N PRO A 144 2.78 -7.61 -2.95
CA PRO A 144 3.26 -8.11 -1.69
C PRO A 144 2.48 -7.39 -0.57
N PHE A 145 2.13 -8.11 0.48
CA PHE A 145 1.40 -7.54 1.61
C PHE A 145 2.25 -7.54 2.88
N LEU A 146 2.18 -6.44 3.64
CA LEU A 146 2.67 -6.37 5.01
C LEU A 146 1.85 -7.34 5.88
N THR A 147 2.51 -7.94 6.86
CA THR A 147 1.83 -8.75 7.88
C THR A 147 1.62 -7.88 9.10
N ASP A 148 0.38 -7.47 9.32
CA ASP A 148 -0.02 -6.72 10.49
C ASP A 148 -0.62 -7.67 11.52
N SER A 149 -0.19 -7.56 12.77
CA SER A 149 -0.76 -8.32 13.88
C SER A 149 -1.87 -7.49 14.54
N TYR A 150 -3.07 -8.04 14.59
CA TYR A 150 -4.22 -7.43 15.25
C TYR A 150 -4.54 -8.14 16.56
N PRO A 151 -5.05 -7.41 17.56
CA PRO A 151 -5.46 -8.03 18.81
C PRO A 151 -6.63 -8.99 18.58
N ASP A 152 -6.59 -10.14 19.25
CA ASP A 152 -7.60 -11.21 19.19
C ASP A 152 -8.97 -10.78 19.75
N SER A 153 -9.03 -9.61 20.39
CA SER A 153 -10.23 -9.03 20.96
C SER A 153 -10.35 -7.57 20.54
N GLY A 154 -11.58 -7.05 20.40
CA GLY A 154 -11.85 -5.63 20.13
C GLY A 154 -11.54 -4.70 21.31
N CYS A 155 -10.60 -5.10 22.17
CA CYS A 155 -10.19 -4.34 23.33
C CYS A 155 -9.43 -3.08 22.88
N PRO A 156 -9.84 -1.87 23.32
CA PRO A 156 -9.27 -0.62 22.83
C PRO A 156 -7.91 -0.26 23.45
N CYS A 157 -7.30 -1.15 24.22
CA CYS A 157 -6.01 -0.90 24.86
C CYS A 157 -4.83 -1.35 24.00
N GLU A 158 -3.69 -0.70 24.21
CA GLU A 158 -2.39 -1.07 23.66
C GLU A 158 -1.75 -2.15 24.54
N ASP A 159 -1.37 -3.30 23.95
CA ASP A 159 -0.63 -4.40 24.59
C ASP A 159 -1.22 -4.95 25.90
N GLY A 160 -2.53 -4.84 26.06
CA GLY A 160 -3.20 -5.27 27.28
C GLY A 160 -2.91 -4.39 28.50
N LEU A 161 -2.39 -3.19 28.30
CA LEU A 161 -2.03 -2.24 29.36
C LEU A 161 -3.20 -1.34 29.75
N CYS A 162 -3.19 -0.86 30.99
CA CYS A 162 -4.17 0.12 31.47
C CYS A 162 -4.12 1.38 30.58
N SER A 163 -5.26 1.82 30.05
CA SER A 163 -5.33 2.99 29.16
C SER A 163 -4.90 4.31 29.82
N ILE A 164 -4.91 4.36 31.16
CA ILE A 164 -4.60 5.56 31.94
C ILE A 164 -3.11 5.64 32.30
N CYS A 165 -2.53 4.55 32.81
CA CYS A 165 -1.12 4.54 33.23
C CYS A 165 -0.18 3.83 32.26
N ARG A 166 -0.70 3.13 31.25
CA ARG A 166 0.07 2.31 30.30
C ARG A 166 1.06 1.36 31.00
N GLY A 167 0.59 0.70 32.06
CA GLY A 167 1.40 -0.24 32.84
C GLY A 167 2.34 0.40 33.87
N THR A 168 2.52 1.72 33.88
CA THR A 168 3.46 2.40 34.80
C THR A 168 2.97 2.50 36.24
N LEU A 169 1.71 2.14 36.50
CA LEU A 169 1.02 2.27 37.79
C LEU A 169 0.85 3.71 38.29
N MET A 170 1.31 4.70 37.52
CA MET A 170 1.26 6.12 37.86
C MET A 170 0.51 6.88 36.77
N SER A 171 -0.29 7.87 37.16
CA SER A 171 -0.94 8.80 36.23
C SER A 171 -0.96 10.19 36.87
N TYR A 172 -0.45 11.19 36.15
CA TYR A 172 -0.36 12.57 36.63
C TYR A 172 0.30 12.70 38.02
N GLY A 173 1.36 11.92 38.26
CA GLY A 173 2.11 11.94 39.53
C GLY A 173 1.39 11.31 40.73
N LYS A 174 0.27 10.61 40.50
CA LYS A 174 -0.48 9.88 41.53
C LYS A 174 -0.60 8.39 41.17
N PRO A 175 -0.81 7.49 42.14
CA PRO A 175 -1.15 6.09 41.86
C PRO A 175 -2.36 6.01 40.93
N CYS A 176 -2.26 5.17 39.90
CA CYS A 176 -3.33 4.97 38.95
C CYS A 176 -4.44 4.12 39.58
N ARG A 177 -5.71 4.48 39.34
CA ARG A 177 -6.87 3.76 39.89
C ARG A 177 -6.85 2.23 39.69
N CYS A 178 -6.21 1.73 38.63
CA CYS A 178 -6.02 0.28 38.42
C CYS A 178 -5.29 -0.44 39.57
N THR A 179 -4.63 0.28 40.48
CA THR A 179 -3.96 -0.29 41.66
C THR A 179 -4.89 -0.50 42.86
N GLU A 180 -6.13 0.02 42.81
CA GLU A 180 -7.07 0.00 43.95
C GLU A 180 -8.00 -1.23 43.93
N ASP A 181 -8.30 -1.78 42.75
CA ASP A 181 -9.35 -2.80 42.59
C ASP A 181 -8.85 -4.26 42.70
N ASP A 182 -7.65 -4.58 42.22
CA ASP A 182 -6.98 -5.90 42.36
C ASP A 182 -5.47 -5.75 42.10
N GLN A 183 -4.62 -6.04 43.09
CA GLN A 183 -3.16 -5.93 42.94
C GLN A 183 -2.61 -6.82 41.80
N ASN A 184 -3.28 -7.94 41.48
CA ASN A 184 -2.87 -8.83 40.39
C ASN A 184 -3.21 -8.29 38.99
N GLN A 185 -4.02 -7.23 38.92
CA GLN A 185 -4.43 -6.55 37.69
C GLN A 185 -3.87 -5.12 37.57
N ALA A 186 -3.09 -4.69 38.55
CA ALA A 186 -2.41 -3.40 38.53
C ALA A 186 -1.61 -3.21 37.23
N GLY A 187 -1.86 -2.10 36.55
CA GLY A 187 -1.19 -1.74 35.29
C GLY A 187 -1.75 -2.44 34.04
N LYS A 188 -2.62 -3.43 34.20
CA LYS A 188 -3.26 -4.15 33.11
C LYS A 188 -4.55 -3.45 32.67
N CYS A 189 -4.96 -3.70 31.43
CA CYS A 189 -6.23 -3.22 30.92
C CYS A 189 -7.37 -3.88 31.68
N TYR A 190 -8.38 -3.10 32.06
CA TYR A 190 -9.55 -3.62 32.76
C TYR A 190 -10.36 -4.61 31.90
N SER A 191 -10.37 -4.43 30.58
CA SER A 191 -11.22 -5.24 29.69
C SER A 191 -10.60 -6.57 29.30
N CYS A 192 -9.28 -6.63 29.09
CA CYS A 192 -8.60 -7.87 28.73
C CYS A 192 -7.69 -8.41 29.85
N HIS A 193 -7.57 -7.73 30.98
CA HIS A 193 -6.73 -8.13 32.11
C HIS A 193 -5.27 -8.47 31.73
N GLY A 194 -4.72 -7.78 30.73
CA GLY A 194 -3.36 -8.02 30.23
C GLY A 194 -3.21 -9.30 29.41
N THR A 195 -4.31 -9.95 29.02
CA THR A 195 -4.30 -11.14 28.17
C THR A 195 -4.52 -10.81 26.70
N LEU A 196 -4.31 -9.55 26.30
CA LEU A 196 -4.39 -9.16 24.90
C LEU A 196 -3.32 -9.94 24.13
N LYS A 197 -3.78 -10.75 23.20
CA LYS A 197 -2.93 -11.51 22.29
C LYS A 197 -3.09 -10.93 20.90
N TYR A 198 -2.01 -10.93 20.12
CA TYR A 198 -1.99 -10.48 18.74
C TYR A 198 -1.73 -11.67 17.83
N THR A 199 -2.62 -12.68 17.86
CA THR A 199 -2.43 -13.89 17.04
C THR A 199 -3.09 -13.79 15.67
N ARG A 200 -3.99 -12.83 15.47
CA ARG A 200 -4.57 -12.58 14.15
C ARG A 200 -3.61 -11.79 13.26
N GLU A 201 -2.92 -12.51 12.39
CA GLU A 201 -2.19 -11.92 11.27
C GLU A 201 -3.14 -11.53 10.14
N VAL A 202 -3.00 -10.31 9.63
CA VAL A 202 -3.77 -9.78 8.51
C VAL A 202 -2.81 -9.26 7.45
N LYS A 203 -3.10 -9.58 6.19
CA LYS A 203 -2.30 -9.21 5.01
C LYS A 203 -3.14 -8.37 4.07
N GLU A 204 -3.28 -7.09 4.40
CA GLU A 204 -4.15 -6.15 3.67
C GLU A 204 -3.39 -4.96 3.10
N ARG A 205 -2.28 -4.53 3.70
CA ARG A 205 -1.54 -3.35 3.26
C ARG A 205 -0.45 -3.72 2.25
N LYS A 206 -0.36 -3.01 1.12
CA LYS A 206 0.65 -3.28 0.10
C LYS A 206 2.04 -2.89 0.59
N ASP A 207 3.03 -3.72 0.31
CA ASP A 207 4.44 -3.42 0.59
C ASP A 207 5.10 -2.78 -0.65
N TRP A 208 4.91 -1.47 -0.80
CA TRP A 208 5.48 -0.70 -1.91
C TRP A 208 7.01 -0.66 -1.88
N GLY A 209 7.59 -0.68 -0.68
CA GLY A 209 9.03 -0.77 -0.46
C GLY A 209 9.62 -2.04 -1.08
N LYS A 210 8.96 -3.18 -0.87
CA LYS A 210 9.35 -4.47 -1.50
C LYS A 210 9.19 -4.44 -3.02
N VAL A 211 8.15 -3.82 -3.56
CA VAL A 211 8.01 -3.64 -5.01
C VAL A 211 9.16 -2.81 -5.58
N LEU A 212 9.51 -1.69 -4.92
CA LEU A 212 10.59 -0.82 -5.37
C LEU A 212 11.96 -1.49 -5.27
N SER A 213 12.23 -2.21 -4.18
CA SER A 213 13.51 -2.92 -4.01
C SER A 213 13.70 -3.94 -5.13
N TYR A 214 12.64 -4.68 -5.46
CA TYR A 214 12.63 -5.65 -6.55
C TYR A 214 12.95 -5.02 -7.92
N LEU A 215 12.31 -3.88 -8.24
CA LEU A 215 12.54 -3.14 -9.48
C LEU A 215 13.99 -2.70 -9.65
N LYS A 216 14.66 -2.31 -8.57
CA LYS A 216 16.03 -1.81 -8.60
C LYS A 216 17.05 -2.93 -8.88
N GLY A 217 16.77 -4.14 -8.40
CA GLY A 217 17.69 -5.29 -8.47
C GLY A 217 18.64 -5.31 -7.31
#